data_AF-A0A3D4E5X3-F1
#
_entry.id   AF-A0A3D4E5X3-F1
#
_cell.length_a   1.000
_cell.length_b   1.000
_cell.length_c   1.000
_cell.angle_alpha   90.00
_cell.angle_beta   90.00
_cell.angle_gamma   90.00
#
_symmetry.space_group_name_H-M   'P 1'
#
loop_
_entity.id
_entity.type
_entity.pdbx_description
1 polymer ?
#
loop_
_entity_poly.entity_id
_entity_poly.type
_entity_poly.pdbx_seq_one_letter_code
_entity_poly.pdbx_strand_id
1 'polypeptide(L)'
;MMKFLFLLLLIPAAAAMGHDTYLYYIGKNANLDFSALGFLWTQYHPSSFEYVASNLPEDIWAQVNPILSYPALYVALVFAAIMFTLIWLITMPFRKKADKDFSFSAQKKWNRGG
;
A
#
# COMPACT_ATOMS: atom_id res chain seq x y z
N MET A 1 18.31 2.12 1.75
CA MET A 1 17.14 2.94 1.41
C MET A 1 15.92 2.13 0.96
N MET A 2 16.01 1.27 -0.07
CA MET A 2 14.84 0.55 -0.62
C MET A 2 14.05 -0.30 0.41
N LYS A 3 14.74 -0.93 1.37
CA LYS A 3 14.11 -1.70 2.46
C LYS A 3 13.26 -0.84 3.41
N PHE A 4 13.62 0.43 3.62
CA PHE A 4 12.91 1.34 4.51
C PHE A 4 11.62 1.86 3.86
N LEU A 5 11.64 2.13 2.54
CA LEU A 5 10.45 2.48 1.77
C LEU A 5 9.41 1.36 1.77
N PHE A 6 9.86 0.10 1.72
CA PHE A 6 8.97 -1.05 1.82
C PHE A 6 8.23 -1.11 3.16
N LEU A 7 8.94 -0.90 4.27
CA LEU A 7 8.30 -0.84 5.60
C LEU A 7 7.27 0.28 5.69
N LEU A 8 7.59 1.46 5.12
CA LEU A 8 6.70 2.62 5.15
C LEU A 8 5.42 2.39 4.32
N LEU A 9 5.53 1.69 3.18
CA LEU A 9 4.39 1.32 2.34
C LEU A 9 3.48 0.25 2.97
N LEU A 10 4.00 -0.55 3.89
CA LEU A 10 3.21 -1.57 4.61
C LEU A 10 2.48 -1.01 5.84
N ILE A 11 2.79 0.21 6.30
CA ILE A 11 2.15 0.80 7.48
C ILE A 11 0.63 0.82 7.37
N PRO A 12 0.00 1.23 6.24
CA PRO A 12 -1.46 1.24 6.13
C PRO A 12 -2.07 -0.17 6.22
N ALA A 13 -1.42 -1.18 5.63
CA ALA A 13 -1.88 -2.56 5.69
C ALA A 13 -1.74 -3.13 7.11
N ALA A 14 -0.63 -2.83 7.80
CA ALA A 14 -0.41 -3.23 9.18
C ALA A 14 -1.40 -2.54 10.14
N ALA A 15 -1.73 -1.26 9.91
CA ALA A 15 -2.72 -0.52 10.68
C ALA A 15 -4.13 -1.11 10.51
N ALA A 16 -4.54 -1.39 9.27
CA ALA A 16 -5.82 -2.05 8.98
C ALA A 16 -5.90 -3.44 9.63
N MET A 17 -4.85 -4.25 9.50
CA MET A 17 -4.78 -5.57 10.12
C MET A 17 -4.82 -5.50 11.65
N GLY A 18 -4.11 -4.54 12.25
CA GLY A 18 -4.11 -4.33 13.71
C GLY A 18 -5.48 -3.91 14.23
N HIS A 19 -6.17 -3.02 13.50
CA HIS A 19 -7.54 -2.62 13.80
C HIS A 19 -8.51 -3.82 13.73
N ASP A 20 -8.44 -4.63 12.68
CA ASP A 20 -9.32 -5.80 12.52
C ASP A 20 -9.05 -6.87 13.58
N THR A 21 -7.78 -7.07 13.94
CA THR A 21 -7.39 -7.96 15.04
C THR A 21 -7.89 -7.44 16.39
N TYR A 22 -7.83 -6.13 16.61
CA TYR A 22 -8.36 -5.50 17.81
C TYR A 22 -9.88 -5.68 17.90
N LEU A 23 -10.62 -5.43 16.82
CA LEU A 23 -12.06 -5.65 16.73
C LEU A 23 -12.43 -7.11 16.98
N TYR A 24 -11.67 -8.07 16.43
CA TYR A 24 -11.83 -9.50 16.71
C TYR A 24 -11.57 -9.84 18.18
N TYR A 25 -10.59 -9.19 18.82
CA TYR A 25 -10.28 -9.43 20.23
C TYR A 25 -11.37 -8.90 21.18
N ILE A 26 -11.94 -7.72 20.88
CA ILE A 26 -12.98 -7.11 21.73
C ILE A 26 -14.40 -7.60 21.40
N GLY A 27 -14.67 -7.94 20.15
CA GLY A 27 -15.93 -8.47 19.67
C GLY A 27 -15.86 -9.99 19.64
N LYS A 28 -16.60 -10.67 20.52
CA LYS A 28 -16.68 -12.14 20.62
C LYS A 28 -17.30 -12.83 19.38
N ASN A 29 -16.94 -12.44 18.16
CA ASN A 29 -17.34 -13.11 16.93
C ASN A 29 -16.24 -14.08 16.50
N ALA A 30 -16.64 -15.30 16.15
CA ALA A 30 -15.75 -16.43 15.91
C ALA A 30 -14.94 -16.34 14.60
N ASN A 31 -15.18 -15.33 13.76
CA ASN A 31 -14.52 -15.14 12.47
C ASN A 31 -13.78 -13.81 12.43
N LEU A 32 -12.55 -13.84 11.91
CA LEU A 32 -11.76 -12.65 11.64
C LEU A 32 -12.28 -12.03 10.34
N ASP A 33 -13.28 -11.17 10.48
CA ASP A 33 -13.83 -10.40 9.37
C ASP A 33 -13.05 -9.08 9.25
N PHE A 34 -12.41 -8.86 8.11
CA PHE A 34 -11.67 -7.63 7.84
C PHE A 34 -12.63 -6.44 7.69
N SER A 35 -12.29 -5.29 8.27
CA SER A 35 -13.15 -4.11 8.19
C SER A 35 -13.24 -3.59 6.77
N ALA A 36 -14.45 -3.24 6.35
CA ALA A 36 -14.70 -2.57 5.09
C ALA A 36 -14.16 -1.13 5.13
N LEU A 37 -13.73 -0.59 3.98
CA LEU A 37 -13.29 0.81 3.86
C LEU A 37 -14.33 1.81 4.38
N GLY A 38 -15.61 1.56 4.08
CA GLY A 38 -16.71 2.38 4.57
C GLY A 38 -16.79 2.39 6.09
N PHE A 39 -16.55 1.23 6.73
CA PHE A 39 -16.53 1.15 8.19
C PHE A 39 -15.41 2.03 8.76
N LEU A 40 -14.20 1.96 8.22
CA LEU A 40 -13.10 2.83 8.65
C LEU A 40 -13.44 4.32 8.48
N TRP A 41 -14.01 4.70 7.34
CA TRP A 41 -14.40 6.09 7.10
C TRP A 41 -15.43 6.56 8.14
N THR A 42 -16.49 5.78 8.37
CA THR A 42 -17.51 6.12 9.36
C THR A 42 -16.99 6.20 10.80
N GLN A 43 -15.99 5.38 11.16
CA GLN A 43 -15.41 5.39 12.51
C GLN A 43 -14.47 6.57 12.75
N TYR A 44 -13.57 6.85 11.80
CA TYR A 44 -12.52 7.85 12.01
C TYR A 44 -12.94 9.26 11.56
N HIS A 45 -13.81 9.38 10.56
CA HIS A 45 -14.26 10.67 10.02
C HIS A 45 -15.77 10.66 9.66
N PRO A 46 -16.67 10.47 10.64
CA PRO A 46 -18.12 10.35 10.40
C PRO A 46 -18.71 11.58 9.69
N SER A 47 -18.31 12.79 10.09
CA SER A 47 -18.82 14.04 9.48
C SER A 47 -18.46 14.18 8.01
N SER A 48 -17.27 13.71 7.60
CA SER A 48 -16.83 13.70 6.20
C SER A 48 -17.63 12.69 5.40
N PHE A 49 -17.88 11.50 5.96
CA PHE A 49 -18.70 10.48 5.32
C PHE A 49 -20.13 10.99 5.08
N GLU A 50 -20.77 11.56 6.11
CA GLU A 50 -22.13 12.10 6.02
C GLU A 50 -22.23 13.25 5.01
N TYR A 51 -21.23 14.15 5.01
CA TYR A 51 -21.17 15.23 4.03
C TYR A 51 -21.11 14.67 2.60
N VAL A 52 -20.22 13.72 2.33
CA VAL A 52 -20.11 13.12 0.99
C VAL A 52 -21.40 12.38 0.63
N ALA A 53 -21.92 11.52 1.51
CA ALA A 53 -23.13 10.74 1.24
C ALA A 53 -24.38 11.60 0.98
N SER A 54 -24.46 12.80 1.57
CA SER A 54 -25.60 13.72 1.41
C SER A 54 -25.45 14.69 0.22
N ASN A 55 -24.22 14.95 -0.24
CA ASN A 55 -23.95 15.93 -1.30
C ASN A 55 -23.56 15.29 -2.64
N LEU A 56 -23.21 14.00 -2.67
CA LEU A 56 -22.91 13.32 -3.93
C LEU A 56 -24.19 13.01 -4.71
N PRO A 57 -24.22 13.24 -6.03
CA PRO A 57 -25.28 12.75 -6.89
C PRO A 57 -25.48 11.23 -6.74
N GLU A 58 -26.73 10.77 -6.79
CA GLU A 58 -27.10 9.37 -6.53
C GLU A 58 -26.41 8.39 -7.49
N ASP A 59 -26.23 8.77 -8.75
CA ASP A 59 -25.54 7.99 -9.78
C ASP A 59 -24.04 7.80 -9.49
N ILE A 60 -23.40 8.82 -8.89
CA ILE A 60 -22.00 8.73 -8.45
C ILE A 60 -21.92 7.93 -7.15
N TRP A 61 -22.84 8.16 -6.21
CA TRP A 61 -22.87 7.42 -4.96
C TRP A 61 -23.08 5.91 -5.19
N ALA A 62 -23.92 5.54 -6.15
CA ALA A 62 -24.12 4.15 -6.56
C ALA A 62 -22.83 3.47 -7.05
N GLN A 63 -21.86 4.23 -7.57
CA GLN A 63 -20.54 3.73 -7.98
C GLN A 63 -19.54 3.68 -6.81
N VAL A 64 -19.61 4.64 -5.89
CA VAL A 64 -18.71 4.72 -4.73
C VAL A 64 -19.06 3.69 -3.66
N ASN A 65 -20.35 3.48 -3.38
CA ASN A 65 -20.82 2.63 -2.29
C ASN A 65 -20.31 1.17 -2.39
N PRO A 66 -20.30 0.52 -3.56
CA PRO A 66 -19.69 -0.81 -3.71
C PRO A 66 -18.19 -0.82 -3.37
N ILE A 67 -17.45 0.23 -3.69
CA ILE A 67 -16.01 0.33 -3.39
C ILE A 67 -15.79 0.38 -1.88
N LEU A 68 -16.67 1.07 -1.15
CA LEU A 68 -16.61 1.17 0.30
C LEU A 68 -16.84 -0.17 1.02
N SER A 69 -17.44 -1.15 0.33
CA SER A 69 -17.65 -2.50 0.89
C SER A 69 -16.40 -3.38 0.86
N TYR A 70 -15.35 -2.98 0.12
CA TYR A 70 -14.14 -3.79 0.03
C TYR A 70 -13.37 -3.83 1.37
N PRO A 71 -12.79 -4.99 1.73
CA PRO A 71 -11.89 -5.10 2.87
C PRO A 71 -10.71 -4.14 2.75
N ALA A 72 -10.54 -3.28 3.75
CA ALA A 72 -9.49 -2.26 3.77
C ALA A 72 -8.09 -2.88 3.66
N LEU A 73 -7.89 -4.06 4.24
CA LEU A 73 -6.63 -4.81 4.12
C LEU A 73 -6.28 -5.11 2.66
N TYR A 74 -7.24 -5.58 1.85
CA TYR A 74 -6.97 -5.91 0.45
C TYR A 74 -6.64 -4.66 -0.36
N VAL A 75 -7.36 -3.55 -0.13
CA VAL A 75 -7.08 -2.28 -0.79
C VAL A 75 -5.68 -1.77 -0.43
N ALA A 76 -5.29 -1.84 0.84
CA ALA A 76 -3.96 -1.45 1.29
C ALA A 76 -2.85 -2.32 0.68
N LEU A 77 -3.05 -3.63 0.58
CA LEU A 77 -2.08 -4.55 -0.03
C LEU A 77 -1.93 -4.31 -1.54
N VAL A 78 -3.04 -4.11 -2.27
CA VAL A 78 -2.99 -3.78 -3.70
C VAL A 78 -2.27 -2.46 -3.93
N PHE A 79 -2.58 -1.43 -3.12
CA PHE A 79 -1.88 -0.15 -3.18
C PHE A 79 -0.37 -0.32 -2.94
N ALA A 80 0.03 -1.06 -1.91
CA ALA A 80 1.43 -1.34 -1.63
C ALA A 80 2.13 -2.06 -2.79
N ALA A 81 1.47 -3.02 -3.43
CA ALA A 81 2.00 -3.75 -4.58
C ALA A 81 2.20 -2.84 -5.81
N ILE A 82 1.24 -1.95 -6.09
CA ILE A 82 1.34 -0.95 -7.16
C ILE A 82 2.54 -0.03 -6.90
N MET A 83 2.62 0.54 -5.70
CA MET A 83 3.71 1.44 -5.32
C MET A 83 5.08 0.77 -5.41
N PHE A 84 5.18 -0.48 -4.97
CA PHE A 84 6.41 -1.26 -5.10
C PHE A 84 6.81 -1.44 -6.58
N THR A 85 5.85 -1.78 -7.44
CA THR A 85 6.08 -1.97 -8.87
C THR A 85 6.58 -0.68 -9.51
N LEU A 86 6.00 0.47 -9.18
CA LEU A 86 6.44 1.78 -9.68
C LEU A 86 7.87 2.11 -9.24
N ILE A 87 8.20 1.93 -7.96
CA ILE A 87 9.55 2.15 -7.44
C ILE A 87 10.55 1.23 -8.14
N TRP A 88 10.19 -0.04 -8.34
CA TRP A 88 11.04 -1.01 -9.03
C TRP A 88 11.30 -0.59 -10.48
N LEU A 89 10.29 -0.15 -11.22
CA LEU A 89 10.43 0.34 -12.59
C LEU A 89 11.34 1.57 -12.68
N ILE A 90 11.18 2.53 -11.77
CA ILE A 90 11.99 3.76 -11.73
C ILE A 90 13.46 3.44 -11.40
N THR A 91 13.71 2.48 -10.51
CA THR A 91 15.08 2.14 -10.07
C THR A 91 15.81 1.19 -11.02
N MET A 92 15.09 0.45 -11.86
CA MET A 92 15.64 -0.51 -12.84
C MET A 92 16.76 0.06 -13.74
N PRO A 93 16.63 1.23 -14.39
CA PRO A 93 17.67 1.76 -15.28
C PRO A 93 18.97 2.12 -14.54
N PHE A 94 18.89 2.54 -13.27
CA PHE A 94 20.06 2.90 -12.47
C PHE A 94 20.88 1.69 -12.04
N ARG A 95 20.23 0.52 -11.83
CA ARG A 95 20.93 -0.72 -11.50
C ARG A 95 21.83 -1.18 -12.65
N LYS A 96 21.36 -1.07 -13.90
CA LYS A 96 22.13 -1.45 -15.09
C LYS A 96 23.39 -0.61 -15.31
N LYS A 97 23.38 0.67 -14.87
CA LYS A 97 24.53 1.56 -15.03
C LYS A 97 25.63 1.24 -14.01
N ALA A 98 25.25 0.99 -12.76
CA ALA A 98 26.19 0.64 -11.69
C ALA A 98 26.98 -0.65 -11.99
N ASP A 99 26.32 -1.68 -12.52
CA ASP A 99 26.98 -2.95 -12.86
C ASP A 99 27.98 -2.80 -14.01
N LYS A 100 27.66 -1.98 -15.02
CA LYS A 100 28.55 -1.70 -16.15
C LYS A 100 29.80 -0.94 -15.69
N ASP A 101 29.63 0.12 -14.90
CA ASP A 101 30.75 0.94 -14.41
C ASP A 101 31.69 0.12 -13.51
N PHE A 102 31.15 -0.80 -12.70
CA PHE A 102 31.96 -1.72 -11.89
C PHE A 102 32.79 -2.67 -12.75
N SER A 103 32.20 -3.30 -13.77
CA SER A 103 32.92 -4.22 -14.68
C SER A 103 34.08 -3.55 -15.43
N PHE A 104 33.89 -2.31 -15.92
CA PHE A 104 34.94 -1.55 -16.61
C PHE A 104 36.11 -1.20 -15.68
N SER A 105 35.81 -0.84 -14.43
CA SER A 105 36.85 -0.52 -13.45
C SER A 105 37.69 -1.73 -13.05
N ALA A 106 37.06 -2.90 -12.90
CA ALA A 106 37.72 -4.16 -12.58
C ALA A 106 38.65 -4.61 -13.73
N GLN A 107 38.17 -4.55 -14.97
CA GLN A 107 38.96 -4.93 -16.15
C GLN A 107 40.16 -3.98 -16.37
N LYS A 108 39.98 -2.68 -16.16
CA LYS A 108 41.07 -1.69 -16.26
C LYS A 108 42.15 -1.90 -15.20
N LYS A 109 41.79 -2.34 -14.00
CA LYS A 109 42.75 -2.63 -12.92
C LYS A 109 43.59 -3.87 -13.22
N TRP A 110 42.99 -4.91 -13.81
CA TRP A 110 43.72 -6.12 -14.21
C TRP A 110 44.78 -5.82 -15.29
N ASN A 111 44.44 -5.03 -16.30
CA ASN A 111 45.36 -4.66 -17.39
C ASN A 111 46.55 -3.76 -16.98
N ARG A 112 46.59 -3.24 -15.75
CA ARG A 112 47.67 -2.36 -15.25
C ARG A 112 48.61 -3.05 -14.27
N GLY A 113 48.28 -4.26 -13.82
CA GLY A 113 49.05 -5.02 -12.83
C GLY A 113 49.74 -6.27 -13.38
N GLY A 114 49.78 -6.43 -14.70
CA GLY A 114 50.47 -7.52 -15.41
C GLY A 114 51.57 -6.99 -16.31
#